data_AF-A0A9K3NJ80-F1
#
_entry.id   AF-A0A9K3NJ80-F1
#
_cell.length_a   1.000
_cell.length_b   1.000
_cell.length_c   1.000
_cell.angle_alpha   90.00
_cell.angle_beta   90.00
_cell.angle_gamma   90.00
#
_symmetry.space_group_name_H-M   'P 1'
#
loop_
_entity.id
_entity.type
_entity.pdbx_description
1 polymer ?
#
loop_
_entity_poly.entity_id
_entity_poly.type
_entity_poly.pdbx_seq_one_letter_code
_entity_poly.pdbx_strand_id
1 'polypeptide(L)'
;MSLFHIGTLAEHAYYRKMSGPKLGNALMLNQAQSNSLVVEAYKRWVMAESNCRRYECEVAFLKNKENVRSKTKQELSSLRAQVDRLREQASEAKKVSKASQASAAATYEVRDKAIHDLEDLKLKFGALERKLSEVEERNKLEQKEMQSSYDQLLAYHLRLVNDTNEMERARDKSVESHQAAIADVKDMLTRYDGEMIELYGLVSELLLTKEWFLTEGIAWVVKLVHQSPKLERVVADLVNSVNAVGVNDDIKQGFHAAKSSAKTVNEILGYDEGAKDSLDAAIKAFDNFHISVLDKVTELVNEPLSVIKEKSKLPIVKED
;
A
#
# COMPACT_ATOMS: atom_id res chain seq x y z
N MET A 1 44.46 -42.63 149.79
CA MET A 1 44.33 -44.03 150.26
C MET A 1 45.56 -44.36 151.11
N SER A 2 45.36 -44.44 152.44
CA SER A 2 46.29 -44.80 153.55
C SER A 2 47.79 -44.49 153.43
N LEU A 3 48.21 -43.31 153.92
CA LEU A 3 49.58 -42.77 153.97
C LEU A 3 50.17 -42.77 155.41
N PHE A 4 49.82 -43.75 156.24
CA PHE A 4 50.43 -43.92 157.56
C PHE A 4 51.46 -45.05 157.51
N HIS A 5 52.74 -44.72 157.67
CA HIS A 5 53.79 -45.71 157.87
C HIS A 5 53.64 -46.25 159.31
N ILE A 6 52.84 -47.30 159.47
CA ILE A 6 52.84 -48.12 160.68
C ILE A 6 54.13 -48.93 160.61
N GLY A 7 55.09 -48.62 161.47
CA GLY A 7 56.42 -49.25 161.49
C GLY A 7 56.33 -50.77 161.44
N THR A 8 57.18 -51.39 160.62
CA THR A 8 57.17 -52.84 160.47
C THR A 8 57.61 -53.52 161.77
N LEU A 9 57.12 -54.74 162.03
CA LEU A 9 57.37 -55.46 163.29
C LEU A 9 58.87 -55.59 163.64
N ALA A 10 59.75 -55.59 162.63
CA ALA A 10 61.21 -55.61 162.80
C ALA A 10 61.76 -54.29 163.38
N GLU A 11 61.18 -53.14 162.99
CA GLU A 11 61.61 -51.82 163.47
C GLU A 11 61.20 -51.61 164.93
N HIS A 12 59.99 -52.04 165.31
CA HIS A 12 59.53 -51.97 166.71
C HIS A 12 60.40 -52.79 167.68
N ALA A 13 60.97 -53.93 167.24
CA ALA A 13 61.90 -54.73 168.02
C ALA A 13 63.27 -54.04 168.21
N TYR A 14 63.72 -53.28 167.20
CA TYR A 14 64.97 -52.51 167.24
C TYR A 14 64.86 -51.31 168.19
N TYR A 15 63.72 -50.61 168.19
CA TYR A 15 63.49 -49.46 169.08
C TYR A 15 63.38 -49.84 170.57
N ARG A 16 62.88 -51.04 170.91
CA ARG A 16 62.79 -51.51 172.32
C ARG A 16 64.14 -51.70 173.00
N LYS A 17 65.22 -51.92 172.24
CA LYS A 17 66.58 -52.07 172.79
C LYS A 17 67.36 -50.74 172.85
N MET A 18 66.80 -49.66 172.32
CA MET A 18 67.43 -48.34 172.35
C MET A 18 66.87 -47.51 173.51
N SER A 19 67.73 -47.13 174.45
CA SER A 19 67.39 -46.18 175.50
C SER A 19 68.26 -44.92 175.40
N GLY A 20 67.66 -43.79 175.78
CA GLY A 20 68.32 -42.48 175.73
C GLY A 20 68.29 -41.79 174.35
N PRO A 21 69.22 -40.85 174.10
CA PRO A 21 69.16 -39.89 172.98
C PRO A 21 69.05 -40.51 171.58
N LYS A 22 69.49 -41.76 171.40
CA LYS A 22 69.44 -42.47 170.11
C LYS A 22 68.02 -42.75 169.62
N LEU A 23 67.07 -42.98 170.53
CA LEU A 23 65.66 -43.21 170.18
C LEU A 23 64.99 -41.93 169.65
N GLY A 24 65.31 -40.78 170.25
CA GLY A 24 64.76 -39.48 169.85
C GLY A 24 65.17 -39.07 168.44
N ASN A 25 66.44 -39.27 168.06
CA ASN A 25 66.92 -38.93 166.72
C ASN A 25 66.32 -39.80 165.61
N ALA A 26 66.11 -41.09 165.85
CA ALA A 26 65.54 -41.98 164.84
C ALA A 26 64.07 -41.67 164.54
N LEU A 27 63.27 -41.36 165.58
CA LEU A 27 61.89 -40.90 165.43
C LEU A 27 61.80 -39.59 164.65
N MET A 28 62.68 -38.63 164.94
CA MET A 28 62.73 -37.35 164.23
C MET A 28 63.10 -37.49 162.74
N LEU A 29 64.04 -38.39 162.41
CA LEU A 29 64.46 -38.62 161.02
C LEU A 29 63.33 -39.24 160.18
N ASN A 30 62.59 -40.20 160.75
CA ASN A 30 61.48 -40.87 160.07
C ASN A 30 60.29 -39.91 159.82
N GLN A 31 59.98 -39.04 160.79
CA GLN A 31 58.96 -38.01 160.63
C GLN A 31 59.33 -37.01 159.52
N ALA A 32 60.60 -36.61 159.43
CA ALA A 32 61.08 -35.69 158.40
C ALA A 32 61.01 -36.31 156.99
N GLN A 33 61.35 -37.59 156.85
CA GLN A 33 61.24 -38.31 155.58
C GLN A 33 59.78 -38.50 155.13
N SER A 34 58.88 -38.81 156.07
CA SER A 34 57.44 -38.94 155.78
C SER A 34 56.83 -37.62 155.29
N ASN A 35 57.14 -36.51 155.95
CA ASN A 35 56.64 -35.18 155.55
C ASN A 35 57.13 -34.75 154.16
N SER A 36 58.38 -35.07 153.80
CA SER A 36 58.94 -34.76 152.47
C SER A 36 58.16 -35.45 151.34
N LEU A 37 57.78 -36.72 151.54
CA LEU A 37 57.06 -37.53 150.55
C LEU A 37 55.63 -37.02 150.31
N VAL A 38 54.94 -36.56 151.36
CA VAL A 38 53.58 -36.00 151.26
C VAL A 38 53.58 -34.69 150.46
N VAL A 39 54.56 -33.81 150.68
CA VAL A 39 54.66 -32.53 149.96
C VAL A 39 54.90 -32.76 148.47
N GLU A 40 55.80 -33.69 148.08
CA GLU A 40 56.04 -33.98 146.66
C GLU A 40 54.83 -34.62 145.97
N ALA A 41 54.11 -35.53 146.64
CA ALA A 41 52.90 -36.13 146.08
C ALA A 41 51.81 -35.07 145.81
N TYR A 42 51.62 -34.12 146.74
CA TYR A 42 50.66 -33.03 146.58
C TYR A 42 51.07 -32.07 145.44
N LYS A 43 52.36 -31.76 145.34
CA LYS A 43 52.92 -30.91 144.28
C LYS A 43 52.68 -31.50 142.88
N ARG A 44 52.86 -32.81 142.72
CA ARG A 44 52.62 -33.51 141.45
C ARG A 44 51.13 -33.56 141.08
N TRP A 45 50.24 -33.71 142.05
CA TRP A 45 48.78 -33.74 141.79
C TRP A 45 48.26 -32.38 141.27
N VAL A 46 48.67 -31.27 141.91
CA VAL A 46 48.30 -29.90 141.49
C VAL A 46 48.80 -29.58 140.08
N MET A 47 50.02 -30.02 139.71
CA MET A 47 50.53 -29.83 138.36
C MET A 47 49.79 -30.64 137.30
N ALA A 48 49.33 -31.85 137.63
CA ALA A 48 48.54 -32.68 136.70
C ALA A 48 47.17 -32.07 136.40
N GLU A 49 46.47 -31.55 137.42
CA GLU A 49 45.15 -30.92 137.26
C GLU A 49 45.22 -29.62 136.44
N SER A 50 46.26 -28.80 136.66
CA SER A 50 46.52 -27.58 135.88
C SER A 50 46.76 -27.87 134.40
N ASN A 51 47.52 -28.92 134.09
CA ASN A 51 47.79 -29.31 132.70
C ASN A 51 46.54 -29.86 131.99
N CYS A 52 45.68 -30.60 132.69
CA CYS A 52 44.42 -31.10 132.10
C CYS A 52 43.51 -29.94 131.63
N ARG A 53 43.29 -28.93 132.48
CA ARG A 53 42.48 -27.74 132.12
C ARG A 53 43.06 -26.96 130.94
N ARG A 54 44.38 -26.88 130.84
CA ARG A 54 45.05 -26.17 129.73
C ARG A 54 44.79 -26.84 128.38
N TYR A 55 44.87 -28.17 128.31
CA TYR A 55 44.64 -28.90 127.06
C TYR A 55 43.16 -28.89 126.63
N GLU A 56 42.21 -28.93 127.56
CA GLU A 56 40.78 -28.80 127.23
C GLU A 56 40.44 -27.46 126.58
N CYS A 57 41.02 -26.36 127.08
CA CYS A 57 40.83 -25.03 126.50
C CYS A 57 41.42 -24.91 125.08
N GLU A 58 42.58 -25.53 124.84
CA GLU A 58 43.29 -25.45 123.56
C GLU A 58 42.60 -26.24 122.45
N VAL A 59 42.02 -27.40 122.78
CA VAL A 59 41.21 -28.19 121.84
C VAL A 59 39.93 -27.45 121.43
N ALA A 60 39.26 -26.78 122.37
CA ALA A 60 38.06 -25.99 122.07
C ALA A 60 38.36 -24.81 121.13
N PHE A 61 39.51 -24.13 121.33
CA PHE A 61 39.96 -23.04 120.46
C PHE A 61 40.25 -23.48 119.03
N LEU A 62 40.91 -24.63 118.85
CA LEU A 62 41.24 -25.16 117.52
C LEU A 62 39.99 -25.57 116.74
N LYS A 63 39.00 -26.20 117.38
CA LYS A 63 37.70 -26.51 116.76
C LYS A 63 36.96 -25.26 116.26
N ASN A 64 37.03 -24.15 117.01
CA ASN A 64 36.36 -22.92 116.61
C ASN A 64 37.04 -22.26 115.39
N LYS A 65 38.38 -22.29 115.32
CA LYS A 65 39.15 -21.80 114.15
C LYS A 65 38.83 -22.57 112.86
N GLU A 66 38.66 -23.88 112.94
CA GLU A 66 38.30 -24.72 111.79
C GLU A 66 36.92 -24.35 111.23
N ASN A 67 35.94 -24.08 112.11
CA ASN A 67 34.59 -23.68 111.72
C ASN A 67 34.53 -22.28 111.05
N VAL A 68 35.38 -21.34 111.47
CA VAL A 68 35.50 -20.03 110.81
C VAL A 68 36.15 -20.18 109.42
N ARG A 69 37.13 -21.07 109.30
CA ARG A 69 37.83 -21.33 108.02
C ARG A 69 36.92 -22.01 106.99
N SER A 70 36.03 -22.90 107.43
CA SER A 70 35.07 -23.55 106.53
C SER A 70 34.02 -22.56 105.99
N LYS A 71 33.48 -21.68 106.86
CA LYS A 71 32.53 -20.62 106.45
C LYS A 71 33.15 -19.64 105.45
N THR A 72 34.35 -19.15 105.71
CA THR A 72 35.06 -18.22 104.80
C THR A 72 35.39 -18.86 103.44
N LYS A 73 35.70 -20.16 103.41
CA LYS A 73 35.90 -20.90 102.15
C LYS A 73 34.61 -21.03 101.33
N GLN A 74 33.46 -21.17 101.99
CA GLN A 74 32.14 -21.26 101.33
C GLN A 74 31.67 -19.90 100.79
N GLU A 75 31.94 -18.80 101.50
CA GLU A 75 31.64 -17.45 101.00
C GLU A 75 32.51 -17.08 99.79
N LEU A 76 33.79 -17.44 99.82
CA LEU A 76 34.70 -17.23 98.68
C LEU A 76 34.28 -17.98 97.42
N SER A 77 33.77 -19.22 97.55
CA SER A 77 33.28 -19.97 96.39
C SER A 77 31.97 -19.38 95.84
N SER A 78 31.07 -18.89 96.71
CA SER A 78 29.84 -18.21 96.30
C SER A 78 30.13 -16.89 95.56
N LEU A 79 31.04 -16.06 96.09
CA LEU A 79 31.45 -14.82 95.45
C LEU A 79 32.15 -15.05 94.11
N ARG A 80 33.02 -16.07 94.01
CA ARG A 80 33.65 -16.43 92.73
C ARG A 80 32.61 -16.84 91.69
N ALA A 81 31.63 -17.66 92.06
CA ALA A 81 30.54 -18.04 91.17
C ALA A 81 29.67 -16.85 90.72
N GLN A 82 29.48 -15.83 91.57
CA GLN A 82 28.78 -14.60 91.19
C GLN A 82 29.59 -13.75 90.21
N VAL A 83 30.90 -13.62 90.42
CA VAL A 83 31.79 -12.90 89.51
C VAL A 83 31.81 -13.55 88.12
N ASP A 84 31.85 -14.88 88.05
CA ASP A 84 31.84 -15.60 86.78
C ASP A 84 30.53 -15.38 86.02
N ARG A 85 29.37 -15.43 86.71
CA ARG A 85 28.06 -15.12 86.10
C ARG A 85 27.97 -13.69 85.59
N LEU A 86 28.45 -12.71 86.37
CA LEU A 86 28.43 -11.30 85.94
C LEU A 86 29.34 -11.06 84.74
N ARG A 87 30.47 -11.79 84.66
CA ARG A 87 31.39 -11.71 83.52
C ARG A 87 30.76 -12.29 82.24
N GLU A 88 30.03 -13.39 82.36
CA GLU A 88 29.26 -13.96 81.24
C GLU A 88 28.18 -12.99 80.76
N GLN A 89 27.37 -12.43 81.67
CA GLN A 89 26.33 -11.46 81.33
C GLN A 89 26.89 -10.20 80.66
N ALA A 90 28.02 -9.67 81.15
CA ALA A 90 28.68 -8.51 80.53
C ALA A 90 29.20 -8.83 79.12
N SER A 91 29.70 -10.06 78.91
CA SER A 91 30.17 -10.52 77.60
C SER A 91 29.02 -10.65 76.59
N GLU A 92 27.86 -11.11 77.06
CA GLU A 92 26.67 -11.28 76.23
C GLU A 92 26.05 -9.93 75.88
N ALA A 93 25.93 -9.01 76.84
CA ALA A 93 25.47 -7.65 76.59
C ALA A 93 26.37 -6.91 75.57
N LYS A 94 27.69 -7.12 75.62
CA LYS A 94 28.63 -6.53 74.66
C LYS A 94 28.47 -7.10 73.24
N LYS A 95 28.12 -8.38 73.10
CA LYS A 95 27.81 -8.99 71.80
C LYS A 95 26.50 -8.44 71.24
N VAL A 96 25.45 -8.37 72.07
CA VAL A 96 24.14 -7.83 71.67
C VAL A 96 24.25 -6.37 71.23
N SER A 97 25.01 -5.55 71.97
CA SER A 97 25.27 -4.13 71.60
C SER A 97 25.98 -4.00 70.24
N LYS A 98 27.01 -4.82 69.99
CA LYS A 98 27.72 -4.83 68.69
C LYS A 98 26.81 -5.29 67.54
N ALA A 99 26.00 -6.32 67.76
CA ALA A 99 25.05 -6.80 66.77
C ALA A 99 23.98 -5.74 66.44
N SER A 100 23.48 -5.02 67.45
CA SER A 100 22.52 -3.93 67.27
C SER A 100 23.11 -2.75 66.49
N GLN A 101 24.38 -2.38 66.72
CA GLN A 101 25.06 -1.34 65.94
C GLN A 101 25.28 -1.75 64.48
N ALA A 102 25.67 -3.00 64.23
CA ALA A 102 25.82 -3.52 62.87
C ALA A 102 24.49 -3.55 62.10
N SER A 103 23.39 -3.92 62.76
CA SER A 103 22.05 -3.90 62.16
C SER A 103 21.57 -2.48 61.84
N ALA A 104 21.85 -1.51 62.71
CA ALA A 104 21.57 -0.09 62.43
C ALA A 104 22.40 0.43 61.25
N ALA A 105 23.70 0.11 61.18
CA ALA A 105 24.54 0.51 60.04
C ALA A 105 24.05 -0.08 58.71
N ALA A 106 23.71 -1.39 58.68
CA ALA A 106 23.18 -2.03 57.49
C ALA A 106 21.83 -1.43 57.03
N THR A 107 20.98 -1.01 57.96
CA THR A 107 19.71 -0.34 57.60
C THR A 107 19.91 1.08 57.07
N TYR A 108 20.96 1.80 57.51
CA TYR A 108 21.36 3.07 56.88
C TYR A 108 21.93 2.87 55.47
N GLU A 109 22.82 1.89 55.26
CA GLU A 109 23.37 1.59 53.92
C GLU A 109 22.27 1.20 52.92
N VAL A 110 21.29 0.41 53.33
CA VAL A 110 20.14 0.04 52.48
C VAL A 110 19.29 1.27 52.14
N ARG A 111 19.09 2.19 53.10
CA ARG A 111 18.36 3.44 52.87
C ARG A 111 19.11 4.35 51.90
N ASP A 112 20.41 4.53 52.09
CA ASP A 112 21.23 5.40 51.25
C ASP A 112 21.29 4.87 49.81
N LYS A 113 21.38 3.54 49.65
CA LYS A 113 21.26 2.89 48.34
C LYS A 113 19.90 3.15 47.70
N ALA A 114 18.80 3.00 48.45
CA ALA A 114 17.46 3.26 47.93
C ALA A 114 17.25 4.73 47.53
N ILE A 115 17.88 5.68 48.26
CA ILE A 115 17.87 7.11 47.91
C ILE A 115 18.63 7.33 46.60
N HIS A 116 19.83 6.77 46.45
CA HIS A 116 20.60 6.84 45.20
C HIS A 116 19.82 6.24 44.02
N ASP A 117 19.20 5.06 44.20
CA ASP A 117 18.40 4.42 43.15
C ASP A 117 17.19 5.30 42.75
N LEU A 118 16.57 5.99 43.71
CA LEU A 118 15.49 6.96 43.45
C LEU A 118 15.97 8.21 42.71
N GLU A 119 17.14 8.75 43.05
CA GLU A 119 17.75 9.88 42.34
C GLU A 119 18.10 9.52 40.90
N ASP A 120 18.66 8.33 40.69
CA ASP A 120 18.95 7.77 39.37
C ASP A 120 17.67 7.58 38.54
N LEU A 121 16.60 7.06 39.14
CA LEU A 121 15.30 6.93 38.49
C LEU A 121 14.73 8.30 38.13
N LYS A 122 14.82 9.30 39.01
CA LYS A 122 14.37 10.66 38.74
C LYS A 122 15.10 11.28 37.54
N LEU A 123 16.42 11.08 37.44
CA LEU A 123 17.21 11.53 36.30
C LEU A 123 16.78 10.83 34.99
N LYS A 124 16.53 9.51 35.05
CA LYS A 124 16.03 8.75 33.90
C LYS A 124 14.63 9.21 33.47
N PHE A 125 13.73 9.47 34.40
CA PHE A 125 12.40 10.03 34.12
C PHE A 125 12.50 11.39 33.43
N GLY A 126 13.30 12.32 33.97
CA GLY A 126 13.48 13.63 33.33
C GLY A 126 14.16 13.58 31.96
N ALA A 127 14.96 12.54 31.68
CA ALA A 127 15.49 12.30 30.34
C ALA A 127 14.43 11.74 29.37
N LEU A 128 13.56 10.85 29.86
CA LEU A 128 12.46 10.29 29.07
C LEU A 128 11.39 11.34 28.77
N GLU A 129 11.02 12.20 29.71
CA GLU A 129 10.07 13.30 29.48
C GLU A 129 10.55 14.28 28.41
N ARG A 130 11.84 14.61 28.41
CA ARG A 130 12.45 15.43 27.35
C ARG A 130 12.39 14.74 25.99
N LYS A 131 12.78 13.46 25.92
CA LYS A 131 12.68 12.68 24.67
C LYS A 131 11.25 12.56 24.17
N LEU A 132 10.29 12.37 25.07
CA LEU A 132 8.86 12.31 24.73
C LEU A 132 8.41 13.64 24.12
N SER A 133 8.76 14.77 24.75
CA SER A 133 8.44 16.11 24.25
C SER A 133 9.04 16.37 22.87
N GLU A 134 10.31 15.99 22.65
CA GLU A 134 10.98 16.11 21.35
C GLU A 134 10.31 15.27 20.26
N VAL A 135 9.88 14.05 20.59
CA VAL A 135 9.17 13.16 19.65
C VAL A 135 7.77 13.70 19.35
N GLU A 136 7.05 14.23 20.35
CA GLU A 136 5.73 14.84 20.14
C GLU A 136 5.80 16.05 19.21
N GLU A 137 6.78 16.93 19.38
CA GLU A 137 6.97 18.07 18.48
C GLU A 137 7.38 17.64 17.07
N ARG A 138 8.26 16.63 16.95
CA ARG A 138 8.60 16.05 15.64
C ARG A 138 7.38 15.48 14.93
N ASN A 139 6.57 14.69 15.64
CA ASN A 139 5.34 14.09 15.09
C ASN A 139 4.33 15.17 14.65
N LYS A 140 4.17 16.25 15.42
CA LYS A 140 3.31 17.38 15.02
C LYS A 140 3.80 18.04 13.74
N LEU A 141 5.11 18.18 13.57
CA LEU A 141 5.70 18.76 12.36
C LEU A 141 5.50 17.83 11.16
N GLU A 142 5.81 16.55 11.30
CA GLU A 142 5.61 15.52 10.26
C GLU A 142 4.14 15.42 9.84
N GLN A 143 3.21 15.49 10.80
CA GLN A 143 1.78 15.48 10.50
C GLN A 143 1.33 16.72 9.70
N LYS A 144 1.87 17.91 10.02
CA LYS A 144 1.61 19.13 9.23
C LYS A 144 2.17 19.03 7.82
N GLU A 145 3.38 18.50 7.66
CA GLU A 145 4.00 18.31 6.36
C GLU A 145 3.22 17.30 5.51
N MET A 146 2.81 16.18 6.12
CA MET A 146 1.98 15.16 5.47
C MET A 146 0.63 15.74 5.04
N GLN A 147 -0.02 16.54 5.89
CA GLN A 147 -1.27 17.20 5.53
C GLN A 147 -1.08 18.18 4.36
N SER A 148 -0.02 19.00 4.38
CA SER A 148 0.27 19.92 3.28
C SER A 148 0.56 19.18 1.97
N SER A 149 1.28 18.06 2.03
CA SER A 149 1.57 17.22 0.87
C SER A 149 0.29 16.57 0.31
N TYR A 150 -0.57 16.08 1.20
CA TYR A 150 -1.87 15.53 0.83
C TYR A 150 -2.77 16.57 0.14
N ASP A 151 -2.86 17.79 0.70
CA ASP A 151 -3.67 18.87 0.12
C ASP A 151 -3.13 19.30 -1.25
N GLN A 152 -1.80 19.35 -1.43
CA GLN A 152 -1.18 19.59 -2.73
C GLN A 152 -1.52 18.48 -3.74
N LEU A 153 -1.38 17.22 -3.34
CA LEU A 153 -1.68 16.08 -4.20
C LEU A 153 -3.15 16.06 -4.62
N LEU A 154 -4.06 16.38 -3.70
CA LEU A 154 -5.50 16.49 -3.97
C LEU A 154 -5.77 17.61 -4.99
N ALA A 155 -5.14 18.78 -4.83
CA ALA A 155 -5.25 19.88 -5.80
C ALA A 155 -4.72 19.49 -7.18
N TYR A 156 -3.57 18.80 -7.26
CA TYR A 156 -3.03 18.27 -8.51
C TYR A 156 -3.97 17.25 -9.14
N HIS A 157 -4.55 16.35 -8.35
CA HIS A 157 -5.49 15.35 -8.84
C HIS A 157 -6.75 15.99 -9.43
N LEU A 158 -7.35 16.95 -8.73
CA LEU A 158 -8.52 17.69 -9.21
C LEU A 158 -8.22 18.46 -10.50
N ARG A 159 -7.03 19.07 -10.60
CA ARG A 159 -6.58 19.74 -11.82
C ARG A 159 -6.45 18.75 -12.98
N LEU A 160 -5.79 17.61 -12.75
CA LEU A 160 -5.63 16.58 -13.78
C LEU A 160 -6.97 16.05 -14.29
N VAL A 161 -7.93 15.84 -13.39
CA VAL A 161 -9.30 15.43 -13.76
C VAL A 161 -9.98 16.48 -14.62
N ASN A 162 -9.85 17.77 -14.28
CA ASN A 162 -10.41 18.85 -15.09
C ASN A 162 -9.75 18.93 -16.48
N ASP A 163 -8.42 18.88 -16.55
CA ASP A 163 -7.67 18.91 -17.81
C ASP A 163 -8.05 17.71 -18.70
N THR A 164 -8.22 16.53 -18.10
CA THR A 164 -8.67 15.31 -18.81
C THR A 164 -10.08 15.48 -19.37
N ASN A 165 -11.01 16.00 -18.57
CA ASN A 165 -12.38 16.27 -19.02
C ASN A 165 -12.43 17.33 -20.14
N GLU A 166 -11.56 18.33 -20.10
CA GLU A 166 -11.43 19.33 -21.18
C GLU A 166 -10.92 18.70 -22.47
N MET A 167 -9.90 17.85 -22.38
CA MET A 167 -9.36 17.11 -23.52
C MET A 167 -10.40 16.15 -24.13
N GLU A 168 -11.19 15.46 -23.30
CA GLU A 168 -12.28 14.61 -23.79
C GLU A 168 -13.35 15.43 -24.53
N ARG A 169 -13.79 16.56 -23.96
CA ARG A 169 -14.74 17.46 -24.63
C ARG A 169 -14.19 18.01 -25.94
N ALA A 170 -12.90 18.33 -26.01
CA ALA A 170 -12.26 18.81 -27.24
C ALA A 170 -12.18 17.72 -28.30
N ARG A 171 -11.83 16.49 -27.89
CA ARG A 171 -11.84 15.31 -28.76
C ARG A 171 -13.23 15.05 -29.32
N ASP A 172 -14.26 15.04 -28.47
CA ASP A 172 -15.63 14.73 -28.89
C ASP A 172 -16.14 15.76 -29.91
N LYS A 173 -15.89 17.05 -29.67
CA LYS A 173 -16.17 18.11 -30.66
C LYS A 173 -15.44 17.91 -31.98
N SER A 174 -14.17 17.50 -31.94
CA SER A 174 -13.40 17.22 -33.16
C SER A 174 -13.94 16.00 -33.90
N VAL A 175 -14.33 14.95 -33.19
CA VAL A 175 -14.95 13.75 -33.77
C VAL A 175 -16.28 14.10 -34.43
N GLU A 176 -17.16 14.85 -33.75
CA GLU A 176 -18.42 15.32 -34.32
C GLU A 176 -18.21 16.16 -35.58
N SER A 177 -17.24 17.09 -35.54
CA SER A 177 -16.90 17.92 -36.70
C SER A 177 -16.39 17.08 -37.88
N HIS A 178 -15.53 16.08 -37.63
CA HIS A 178 -15.05 15.20 -38.70
C HIS A 178 -16.17 14.29 -39.23
N GLN A 179 -17.07 13.81 -38.38
CA GLN A 179 -18.22 13.01 -38.79
C GLN A 179 -19.16 13.82 -39.70
N ALA A 180 -19.41 15.09 -39.37
CA ALA A 180 -20.18 15.99 -40.22
C ALA A 180 -19.50 16.19 -41.59
N ALA A 181 -18.19 16.47 -41.61
CA ALA A 181 -17.44 16.64 -42.86
C ALA A 181 -17.43 15.34 -43.71
N ILE A 182 -17.32 14.17 -43.07
CA ILE A 182 -17.40 12.88 -43.77
C ILE A 182 -18.80 12.66 -44.35
N ALA A 183 -19.86 13.04 -43.63
CA ALA A 183 -21.23 12.95 -44.13
C ALA A 183 -21.42 13.86 -45.35
N ASP A 184 -20.97 15.11 -45.29
CA ASP A 184 -21.05 16.05 -46.43
C ASP A 184 -20.32 15.51 -47.67
N VAL A 185 -19.13 14.93 -47.49
CA VAL A 185 -18.37 14.32 -48.59
C VAL A 185 -19.08 13.09 -49.17
N LYS A 186 -19.70 12.26 -48.33
CA LYS A 186 -20.50 11.11 -48.80
C LYS A 186 -21.73 11.55 -49.59
N ASP A 187 -22.42 12.59 -49.15
CA ASP A 187 -23.57 13.14 -49.86
C ASP A 187 -23.15 13.73 -51.21
N MET A 188 -22.03 14.45 -51.26
CA MET A 188 -21.45 14.94 -52.51
C MET A 188 -21.09 13.80 -53.46
N LEU A 189 -20.43 12.75 -52.98
CA LEU A 189 -20.07 11.59 -53.80
C LEU A 189 -21.31 10.90 -54.37
N THR A 190 -22.34 10.69 -53.54
CA THR A 190 -23.60 10.07 -53.97
C THR A 190 -24.28 10.89 -55.06
N ARG A 191 -24.25 12.23 -54.95
CA ARG A 191 -24.77 13.12 -55.98
C ARG A 191 -23.98 13.00 -57.29
N TYR A 192 -22.64 13.04 -57.22
CA TYR A 192 -21.79 12.88 -58.41
C TYR A 192 -21.96 11.52 -59.07
N ASP A 193 -22.10 10.43 -58.30
CA ASP A 193 -22.38 9.10 -58.83
C ASP A 193 -23.72 9.09 -59.59
N GLY A 194 -24.76 9.76 -59.06
CA GLY A 194 -26.04 9.94 -59.74
C GLY A 194 -25.91 10.71 -61.07
N GLU A 195 -25.24 11.87 -61.04
CA GLU A 195 -24.97 12.69 -62.24
C GLU A 195 -24.18 11.92 -63.29
N MET A 196 -23.19 11.13 -62.87
CA MET A 196 -22.40 10.28 -63.78
C MET A 196 -23.25 9.19 -64.43
N ILE A 197 -24.14 8.53 -63.68
CA ILE A 197 -25.07 7.53 -64.23
C ILE A 197 -25.98 8.16 -65.29
N GLU A 198 -26.53 9.35 -65.02
CA GLU A 198 -27.37 10.09 -65.96
C GLU A 198 -26.60 10.46 -67.23
N LEU A 199 -25.38 11.00 -67.09
CA LEU A 199 -24.51 11.35 -68.22
C LEU A 199 -24.14 10.11 -69.05
N TYR A 200 -23.81 8.99 -68.41
CA TYR A 200 -23.55 7.73 -69.12
C TYR A 200 -24.79 7.24 -69.88
N GLY A 201 -25.99 7.43 -69.32
CA GLY A 201 -27.26 7.15 -69.99
C GLY A 201 -27.41 7.97 -71.28
N LEU A 202 -27.22 9.30 -71.18
CA LEU A 202 -27.30 10.21 -72.32
C LEU A 202 -26.26 9.89 -73.41
N VAL A 203 -25.01 9.62 -73.02
CA VAL A 203 -23.94 9.25 -73.97
C VAL A 203 -24.27 7.93 -74.67
N SER A 204 -24.78 6.93 -73.94
CA SER A 204 -25.16 5.64 -74.50
C SER A 204 -26.32 5.79 -75.51
N GLU A 205 -27.33 6.59 -75.17
CA GLU A 205 -28.43 6.90 -76.08
C GLU A 205 -27.97 7.63 -77.34
N LEU A 206 -27.07 8.60 -77.21
CA LEU A 206 -26.49 9.32 -78.35
C LEU A 206 -25.70 8.37 -79.27
N LEU A 207 -24.91 7.45 -78.69
CA LEU A 207 -24.15 6.45 -79.45
C LEU A 207 -25.09 5.51 -80.22
N LEU A 208 -26.14 5.01 -79.56
CA LEU A 208 -27.17 4.17 -80.21
C LEU A 208 -27.91 4.94 -81.32
N THR A 209 -28.20 6.22 -81.10
CA THR A 209 -28.88 7.07 -82.09
C THR A 209 -28.00 7.28 -83.31
N LYS A 210 -26.71 7.55 -83.10
CA LYS A 210 -25.72 7.67 -84.17
C LYS A 210 -25.58 6.37 -84.95
N GLU A 211 -25.47 5.23 -84.27
CA GLU A 211 -25.39 3.92 -84.91
C GLU A 211 -26.62 3.64 -85.79
N TRP A 212 -27.82 3.86 -85.23
CA TRP A 212 -29.07 3.68 -85.98
C TRP A 212 -29.16 4.62 -87.19
N PHE A 213 -28.79 5.89 -87.04
CA PHE A 213 -28.82 6.83 -88.17
C PHE A 213 -27.92 6.38 -89.31
N LEU A 214 -26.69 5.93 -89.00
CA LEU A 214 -25.71 5.47 -89.99
C LEU A 214 -26.10 4.15 -90.67
N THR A 215 -26.87 3.29 -89.99
CA THR A 215 -27.25 1.96 -90.50
C THR A 215 -28.61 1.95 -91.19
N GLU A 216 -29.62 2.53 -90.56
CA GLU A 216 -31.02 2.47 -91.00
C GLU A 216 -31.61 3.85 -91.32
N GLY A 217 -31.16 4.90 -90.63
CA GLY A 217 -31.74 6.24 -90.74
C GLY A 217 -31.59 6.86 -92.13
N ILE A 218 -30.43 6.72 -92.78
CA ILE A 218 -30.22 7.21 -94.15
C ILE A 218 -31.19 6.55 -95.13
N ALA A 219 -31.37 5.24 -95.05
CA ALA A 219 -32.30 4.50 -95.91
C ALA A 219 -33.74 4.95 -95.68
N TRP A 220 -34.10 5.24 -94.42
CA TRP A 220 -35.40 5.81 -94.08
C TRP A 220 -35.60 7.20 -94.68
N VAL A 221 -34.65 8.12 -94.53
CA VAL A 221 -34.73 9.47 -95.13
C VAL A 221 -34.84 9.40 -96.65
N VAL A 222 -34.03 8.54 -97.31
CA VAL A 222 -34.12 8.33 -98.76
C VAL A 222 -35.51 7.80 -99.15
N LYS A 223 -36.06 6.84 -98.41
CA LYS A 223 -37.42 6.34 -98.63
C LYS A 223 -38.47 7.44 -98.50
N LEU A 224 -38.34 8.33 -97.52
CA LEU A 224 -39.25 9.46 -97.31
C LEU A 224 -39.22 10.46 -98.46
N VAL A 225 -38.03 10.77 -98.99
CA VAL A 225 -37.88 11.65 -100.15
C VAL A 225 -38.55 11.03 -101.38
N HIS A 226 -38.35 9.73 -101.64
CA HIS A 226 -38.96 9.04 -102.77
C HIS A 226 -40.48 8.87 -102.63
N GLN A 227 -41.01 8.78 -101.40
CA GLN A 227 -42.44 8.67 -101.14
C GLN A 227 -43.17 10.02 -101.14
N SER A 228 -42.46 11.15 -101.35
CA SER A 228 -43.08 12.47 -101.40
C SER A 228 -43.92 12.64 -102.67
N PRO A 229 -45.26 12.73 -102.57
CA PRO A 229 -46.12 12.91 -103.73
C PRO A 229 -45.88 14.26 -104.43
N LYS A 230 -45.37 15.25 -103.67
CA LYS A 230 -44.99 16.55 -104.20
C LYS A 230 -43.74 16.46 -105.09
N LEU A 231 -42.74 15.66 -104.69
CA LEU A 231 -41.56 15.43 -105.53
C LEU A 231 -41.94 14.69 -106.81
N GLU A 232 -42.77 13.65 -106.69
CA GLU A 232 -43.29 12.92 -107.85
C GLU A 232 -44.01 13.85 -108.83
N ARG A 233 -44.84 14.77 -108.33
CA ARG A 233 -45.54 15.77 -109.15
C ARG A 233 -44.58 16.73 -109.84
N VAL A 234 -43.64 17.34 -109.11
CA VAL A 234 -42.69 18.29 -109.71
C VAL A 234 -41.78 17.61 -110.74
N VAL A 235 -41.36 16.37 -110.48
CA VAL A 235 -40.60 15.57 -111.45
C VAL A 235 -41.46 15.22 -112.66
N ALA A 236 -42.72 14.84 -112.47
CA ALA A 236 -43.64 14.57 -113.58
C ALA A 236 -43.89 15.83 -114.44
N ASP A 237 -44.11 16.99 -113.82
CA ASP A 237 -44.32 18.27 -114.50
C ASP A 237 -43.08 18.68 -115.30
N LEU A 238 -41.87 18.48 -114.74
CA LEU A 238 -40.60 18.70 -115.43
C LEU A 238 -40.44 17.74 -116.62
N VAL A 239 -40.66 16.44 -116.42
CA VAL A 239 -40.56 15.42 -117.49
C VAL A 239 -41.55 15.69 -118.61
N ASN A 240 -42.80 16.03 -118.26
CA ASN A 240 -43.83 16.38 -119.23
C ASN A 240 -43.47 17.66 -120.00
N SER A 241 -42.95 18.68 -119.33
CA SER A 241 -42.51 19.93 -119.98
C SER A 241 -41.30 19.71 -120.89
N VAL A 242 -40.31 18.90 -120.47
CA VAL A 242 -39.15 18.54 -121.30
C VAL A 242 -39.57 17.74 -122.55
N ASN A 243 -40.52 16.82 -122.40
CA ASN A 243 -41.08 16.07 -123.52
C ASN A 243 -41.90 16.98 -124.47
N ALA A 244 -42.67 17.94 -123.93
CA ALA A 244 -43.50 18.87 -124.71
C ALA A 244 -42.69 19.92 -125.48
N VAL A 245 -41.55 20.37 -124.95
CA VAL A 245 -40.59 21.22 -125.70
C VAL A 245 -39.89 20.43 -126.81
N GLY A 246 -40.06 19.10 -126.87
CA GLY A 246 -39.49 18.26 -127.91
C GLY A 246 -38.00 17.98 -127.72
N VAL A 247 -37.38 18.35 -126.60
CA VAL A 247 -35.93 18.16 -126.36
C VAL A 247 -35.50 16.71 -126.56
N ASN A 248 -36.35 15.76 -126.17
CA ASN A 248 -36.10 14.33 -126.32
C ASN A 248 -36.20 13.88 -127.80
N ASP A 249 -37.10 14.49 -128.57
CA ASP A 249 -37.25 14.24 -130.00
C ASP A 249 -36.21 15.00 -130.83
N ASP A 250 -35.72 16.17 -130.38
CA ASP A 250 -34.57 16.89 -130.95
C ASP A 250 -33.26 16.13 -130.75
N ILE A 251 -33.07 15.47 -129.60
CA ILE A 251 -31.93 14.57 -129.37
C ILE A 251 -32.03 13.33 -130.28
N LYS A 252 -33.21 12.73 -130.42
CA LYS A 252 -33.43 11.60 -131.33
C LYS A 252 -33.27 12.01 -132.80
N GLN A 253 -33.80 13.15 -133.20
CA GLN A 253 -33.68 13.70 -134.54
C GLN A 253 -32.26 14.16 -134.83
N GLY A 254 -31.54 14.73 -133.87
CA GLY A 254 -30.10 15.00 -133.97
C GLY A 254 -29.28 13.72 -134.18
N PHE A 255 -29.65 12.62 -133.52
CA PHE A 255 -29.08 11.29 -133.76
C PHE A 255 -29.41 10.74 -135.17
N HIS A 256 -30.63 10.97 -135.65
CA HIS A 256 -31.05 10.56 -137.00
C HIS A 256 -30.45 11.46 -138.11
N ALA A 257 -30.27 12.76 -137.86
CA ALA A 257 -29.65 13.73 -138.75
C ALA A 257 -28.14 13.52 -138.86
N ALA A 258 -27.46 13.14 -137.78
CA ALA A 258 -26.07 12.67 -137.84
C ALA A 258 -25.91 11.41 -138.73
N LYS A 259 -27.00 10.68 -138.97
CA LYS A 259 -27.03 9.46 -139.80
C LYS A 259 -27.51 9.71 -141.24
N SER A 260 -28.08 10.87 -141.56
CA SER A 260 -28.61 11.16 -142.90
C SER A 260 -28.47 12.64 -143.26
N SER A 261 -27.63 12.91 -144.26
CA SER A 261 -27.43 14.25 -144.80
C SER A 261 -28.68 14.75 -145.54
N ALA A 262 -29.01 16.02 -145.27
CA ALA A 262 -30.04 16.84 -145.91
C ALA A 262 -31.50 16.58 -145.49
N LYS A 263 -31.94 17.33 -144.47
CA LYS A 263 -33.26 18.00 -144.46
C LYS A 263 -33.22 19.23 -143.54
N THR A 264 -33.92 20.28 -143.97
CA THR A 264 -34.06 21.58 -143.33
C THR A 264 -34.89 21.53 -142.05
N VAL A 265 -34.45 22.27 -141.04
CA VAL A 265 -34.83 22.25 -139.60
C VAL A 265 -36.26 22.77 -139.29
N ASN A 266 -37.13 23.01 -140.27
CA ASN A 266 -38.36 23.78 -140.04
C ASN A 266 -39.68 23.00 -139.90
N GLU A 267 -39.65 21.68 -139.71
CA GLU A 267 -40.87 20.91 -139.41
C GLU A 267 -40.59 19.84 -138.34
N ILE A 268 -40.29 20.29 -137.12
CA ILE A 268 -40.37 19.43 -135.94
C ILE A 268 -41.83 19.39 -135.50
N LEU A 269 -42.56 18.36 -135.94
CA LEU A 269 -43.90 18.04 -135.46
C LEU A 269 -43.84 17.73 -133.96
N GLY A 270 -44.38 18.62 -133.13
CA GLY A 270 -44.47 18.43 -131.68
C GLY A 270 -44.01 19.62 -130.83
N TYR A 271 -43.43 20.67 -131.44
CA TYR A 271 -43.00 21.86 -130.72
C TYR A 271 -44.20 22.77 -130.38
N ASP A 272 -44.49 22.92 -129.09
CA ASP A 272 -45.44 23.91 -128.57
C ASP A 272 -44.68 25.17 -128.14
N GLU A 273 -44.98 26.31 -128.77
CA GLU A 273 -44.31 27.60 -128.53
C GLU A 273 -44.50 28.09 -127.08
N GLY A 274 -45.57 27.66 -126.39
CA GLY A 274 -45.81 27.93 -124.96
C GLY A 274 -45.10 26.95 -124.01
N ALA A 275 -44.53 25.85 -124.51
CA ALA A 275 -43.89 24.84 -123.67
C ALA A 275 -42.53 25.31 -123.12
N LYS A 276 -41.87 26.28 -123.76
CA LYS A 276 -40.60 26.84 -123.24
C LYS A 276 -40.81 27.61 -121.94
N ASP A 277 -41.85 28.43 -121.87
CA ASP A 277 -42.23 29.14 -120.64
C ASP A 277 -42.69 28.16 -119.55
N SER A 278 -43.38 27.07 -119.93
CA SER A 278 -43.75 25.98 -119.02
C SER A 278 -42.53 25.22 -118.49
N LEU A 279 -41.52 24.98 -119.34
CA LEU A 279 -40.27 24.35 -118.94
C LEU A 279 -39.47 25.25 -118.00
N ASP A 280 -39.34 26.55 -118.28
CA ASP A 280 -38.67 27.50 -117.39
C ASP A 280 -39.41 27.62 -116.05
N ALA A 281 -40.73 27.55 -116.03
CA ALA A 281 -41.53 27.51 -114.82
C ALA A 281 -41.35 26.20 -114.04
N ALA A 282 -41.31 25.04 -114.72
CA ALA A 282 -41.09 23.74 -114.10
C ALA A 282 -39.66 23.60 -113.54
N ILE A 283 -38.65 24.12 -114.24
CA ILE A 283 -37.26 24.20 -113.76
C ILE A 283 -37.21 25.09 -112.51
N LYS A 284 -37.80 26.28 -112.53
CA LYS A 284 -37.87 27.15 -111.34
C LYS A 284 -38.64 26.51 -110.18
N ALA A 285 -39.67 25.74 -110.45
CA ALA A 285 -40.43 25.02 -109.42
C ALA A 285 -39.61 23.87 -108.81
N PHE A 286 -38.81 23.17 -109.63
CA PHE A 286 -37.87 22.16 -109.17
C PHE A 286 -36.70 22.76 -108.38
N ASP A 287 -36.12 23.86 -108.86
CA ASP A 287 -35.01 24.55 -108.19
C ASP A 287 -35.42 25.13 -106.83
N ASN A 288 -36.67 25.58 -106.69
CA ASN A 288 -37.21 26.08 -105.43
C ASN A 288 -37.96 24.99 -104.63
N PHE A 289 -37.85 23.72 -105.02
CA PHE A 289 -38.60 22.64 -104.38
C PHE A 289 -38.04 22.33 -102.98
N HIS A 290 -38.87 22.55 -101.97
CA HIS A 290 -38.58 22.16 -100.60
C HIS A 290 -39.30 20.86 -100.24
N ILE A 291 -38.55 19.88 -99.73
CA ILE A 291 -39.13 18.60 -99.30
C ILE A 291 -39.68 18.78 -97.89
N SER A 292 -40.97 19.11 -97.77
CA SER A 292 -41.71 19.27 -96.50
C SER A 292 -41.58 18.07 -95.56
N VAL A 293 -41.33 16.88 -96.10
CA VAL A 293 -41.14 15.65 -95.32
C VAL A 293 -39.82 15.68 -94.52
N LEU A 294 -38.80 16.42 -94.96
CA LEU A 294 -37.55 16.61 -94.23
C LEU A 294 -37.71 17.52 -93.01
N ASP A 295 -38.66 18.45 -93.03
CA ASP A 295 -38.99 19.28 -91.86
C ASP A 295 -39.49 18.40 -90.70
N LYS A 296 -40.33 17.39 -91.00
CA LYS A 296 -40.81 16.41 -90.02
C LYS A 296 -39.71 15.53 -89.43
N VAL A 297 -38.63 15.27 -90.18
CA VAL A 297 -37.44 14.57 -89.67
C VAL A 297 -36.62 15.48 -88.76
N THR A 298 -36.57 16.77 -89.09
CA THR A 298 -35.84 17.80 -88.32
C THR A 298 -36.48 18.05 -86.95
N GLU A 299 -37.81 17.94 -86.85
CA GLU A 299 -38.54 18.00 -85.58
C GLU A 299 -38.17 16.86 -84.62
N LEU A 300 -37.69 15.72 -85.13
CA LEU A 300 -37.33 14.54 -84.32
C LEU A 300 -35.88 14.55 -83.81
N VAL A 301 -35.09 15.59 -84.11
CA VAL A 301 -33.65 15.65 -83.78
C VAL A 301 -33.37 15.60 -82.28
N ASN A 302 -34.30 16.09 -81.45
CA ASN A 302 -34.17 16.10 -80.00
C ASN A 302 -34.94 14.96 -79.31
N GLU A 303 -35.59 14.09 -80.08
CA GLU A 303 -36.41 13.01 -79.54
C GLU A 303 -35.57 11.75 -79.23
N PRO A 304 -35.95 10.95 -78.23
CA PRO A 304 -35.30 9.67 -77.93
C PRO A 304 -35.29 8.71 -79.12
N LEU A 305 -34.27 7.85 -79.20
CA LEU A 305 -34.14 6.89 -80.31
C LEU A 305 -35.35 5.96 -80.45
N SER A 306 -35.98 5.60 -79.33
CA SER A 306 -37.20 4.78 -79.32
C SER A 306 -38.33 5.45 -80.11
N VAL A 307 -38.52 6.75 -79.93
CA VAL A 307 -39.53 7.57 -80.61
C VAL A 307 -39.19 7.69 -82.10
N ILE A 308 -37.93 7.96 -82.44
CA ILE A 308 -37.46 8.03 -83.84
C ILE A 308 -37.72 6.69 -84.57
N LYS A 309 -37.38 5.57 -83.93
CA LYS A 309 -37.60 4.22 -84.48
C LYS A 309 -39.08 3.85 -84.62
N GLU A 310 -39.94 4.37 -83.77
CA GLU A 310 -41.39 4.16 -83.89
C GLU A 310 -41.95 4.93 -85.09
N LYS A 311 -41.58 6.21 -85.21
CA LYS A 311 -41.99 7.07 -86.33
C LYS A 311 -41.47 6.57 -87.67
N SER A 312 -40.28 5.96 -87.71
CA SER A 312 -39.72 5.44 -88.96
C SER A 312 -40.45 4.22 -89.54
N LYS A 313 -41.23 3.52 -88.70
CA LYS A 313 -42.04 2.35 -89.10
C LYS A 313 -43.43 2.72 -89.62
N LEU A 314 -43.91 3.93 -89.33
CA LEU A 314 -45.22 4.38 -89.79
C LEU A 314 -45.14 4.80 -91.27
N PRO A 315 -46.07 4.35 -92.13
CA PRO A 315 -46.13 4.85 -93.49
C PRO A 315 -46.61 6.31 -93.44
N ILE A 316 -45.88 7.23 -94.09
CA ILE A 316 -46.32 8.63 -94.22
C ILE A 316 -47.45 8.65 -95.25
N VAL A 317 -48.66 8.29 -94.82
CA VAL A 317 -49.86 8.34 -95.65
C VAL A 317 -50.66 9.57 -95.22
N LYS A 318 -50.79 10.49 -96.19
CA LYS A 318 -51.57 11.73 -96.21
C LYS A 318 -50.89 12.94 -95.56
N GLU A 319 -50.28 13.75 -96.42
CA GLU A 319 -50.27 15.20 -96.22
C GLU A 319 -51.73 15.70 -96.36
N ASP A 320 -52.14 16.64 -95.50
CA ASP A 320 -53.35 17.45 -95.69
C ASP A 320 -53.23 18.34 -96.95
#